data_AF-A0A3D4CB28-F1
#
_entry.id   AF-A0A3D4CB28-F1
#
_cell.length_a   1.000
_cell.length_b   1.000
_cell.length_c   1.000
_cell.angle_alpha   90.00
_cell.angle_beta   90.00
_cell.angle_gamma   90.00
#
_symmetry.space_group_name_H-M   'P 1'
#
loop_
_entity.id
_entity.type
_entity.pdbx_description
1 polymer ?
#
loop_
_entity_poly.entity_id
_entity_poly.type
_entity_poly.pdbx_seq_one_letter_code
_entity_poly.pdbx_strand_id
1 'polypeptide(L)'
;MTTAQIITIVAVVLILGIIIFPLVNRRQFRNLEPDQQIRLIMKEAKGLVYFKNVSNGSTGVLFYVKNKRKILALPWVLDGGNMLCTKENPFSNWDYPEEKQPINEDELKQLSEELEKYNKKSPVKIVFK
;
A
#
# COMPACT_ATOMS: atom_id res chain seq x y z
N MET A 1 0.45 38.69 -25.02
CA MET A 1 -0.32 37.47 -24.68
C MET A 1 -1.78 37.82 -24.68
N THR A 2 -2.61 37.05 -25.40
CA THR A 2 -4.06 37.20 -25.34
C THR A 2 -4.62 36.44 -24.14
N THR A 3 -5.79 36.84 -23.66
CA THR A 3 -6.50 36.18 -22.54
C THR A 3 -6.67 34.67 -22.77
N ALA A 4 -6.92 34.27 -24.02
CA ALA A 4 -7.01 32.86 -24.43
C ALA A 4 -5.67 32.11 -24.24
N GLN A 5 -4.53 32.70 -24.60
CA GLN A 5 -3.21 32.09 -24.40
C GLN A 5 -2.90 31.88 -22.91
N ILE A 6 -3.26 32.86 -22.07
CA ILE A 6 -3.07 32.75 -20.61
C ILE A 6 -3.91 31.59 -20.06
N ILE A 7 -5.17 31.49 -20.46
CA ILE A 7 -6.07 30.39 -20.03
C ILE A 7 -5.50 29.03 -20.48
N THR A 8 -5.02 28.92 -21.72
CA THR A 8 -4.42 27.68 -22.22
C THR A 8 -3.17 27.28 -21.42
N ILE A 9 -2.28 28.23 -21.12
CA ILE A 9 -1.08 27.97 -20.32
C ILE A 9 -1.46 27.50 -18.90
N VAL A 10 -2.41 28.18 -18.25
CA VAL A 10 -2.87 27.80 -16.91
C VAL A 10 -3.51 26.41 -16.92
N ALA A 11 -4.34 26.10 -17.92
CA ALA A 11 -4.95 24.79 -18.06
C ALA A 11 -3.90 23.69 -18.24
N VAL A 12 -2.88 23.90 -19.07
CA VAL A 12 -1.77 22.95 -19.26
C VAL A 12 -1.01 22.75 -17.95
N VAL A 13 -0.64 23.81 -17.23
CA VAL A 13 0.08 23.69 -15.95
C VAL A 13 -0.74 22.93 -14.90
N LEU A 14 -2.05 23.18 -14.82
CA LEU A 14 -2.94 22.44 -13.93
C LEU A 14 -3.02 20.96 -14.31
N ILE A 15 -3.18 20.64 -15.58
CA ILE A 15 -3.22 19.24 -16.07
C ILE A 15 -1.90 18.53 -15.75
N LEU A 16 -0.75 19.18 -15.99
CA LEU A 16 0.56 18.62 -15.66
C LEU A 16 0.70 18.37 -14.15
N GLY A 17 0.27 19.32 -13.31
CA GLY A 17 0.30 19.19 -11.86
C GLY A 17 -0.63 18.10 -11.31
N ILE A 18 -1.80 17.90 -11.93
CA ILE A 18 -2.80 16.93 -11.47
C ILE A 18 -2.50 15.51 -11.98
N ILE A 19 -1.94 15.37 -13.19
CA ILE A 19 -1.74 14.05 -13.82
C ILE A 19 -0.29 13.59 -13.69
N ILE A 20 0.68 14.40 -14.09
CA ILE A 20 2.08 13.98 -14.17
C ILE A 20 2.69 13.84 -12.79
N PHE A 21 2.46 14.82 -11.91
CA PHE A 21 3.06 14.81 -10.58
C PHE A 21 2.67 13.56 -9.76
N PRO A 22 1.39 13.13 -9.69
CA PRO A 22 1.05 11.87 -9.01
C PRO A 22 1.64 10.63 -9.68
N LEU A 23 1.76 10.62 -11.01
CA LEU A 23 2.30 9.49 -11.75
C LEU A 23 3.79 9.29 -11.46
N VAL A 24 4.55 10.40 -11.44
CA VAL A 24 5.97 10.41 -11.11
C VAL A 24 6.18 9.99 -9.65
N ASN A 25 5.40 10.55 -8.71
CA ASN A 25 5.52 10.20 -7.30
C ASN A 25 5.24 8.70 -7.03
N ARG A 26 4.21 8.12 -7.68
CA ARG A 26 3.94 6.67 -7.59
C ARG A 26 5.07 5.82 -8.14
N ARG A 27 5.67 6.24 -9.27
CA ARG A 27 6.82 5.54 -9.86
C ARG A 27 8.05 5.62 -8.97
N GLN A 28 8.35 6.80 -8.42
CA GLN A 28 9.45 7.00 -7.49
C GLN A 28 9.27 6.10 -6.26
N PHE A 29 8.09 6.12 -5.64
CA PHE A 29 7.80 5.29 -4.47
C PHE A 29 8.06 3.80 -4.72
N ARG A 30 7.61 3.27 -5.86
CA ARG A 30 7.83 1.85 -6.23
C ARG A 30 9.30 1.49 -6.44
N ASN A 31 10.12 2.45 -6.84
CA ASN A 31 11.54 2.24 -7.13
C ASN A 31 12.43 2.46 -5.90
N LEU A 32 11.87 2.91 -4.78
CA LEU A 32 12.61 3.06 -3.52
C LEU A 32 12.96 1.69 -2.95
N GLU A 33 14.04 1.63 -2.17
CA GLU A 33 14.38 0.43 -1.41
C GLU A 33 13.26 0.07 -0.41
N PRO A 34 13.05 -1.23 -0.10
CA PRO A 34 12.00 -1.68 0.80
C PRO A 34 11.94 -0.92 2.13
N ASP A 35 13.10 -0.63 2.73
CA ASP A 35 13.18 0.11 4.00
C ASP A 35 12.71 1.56 3.87
N GLN A 36 12.99 2.21 2.74
CA GLN A 36 12.53 3.57 2.47
C GLN A 36 11.02 3.59 2.20
N GLN A 37 10.49 2.59 1.49
CA GLN A 37 9.04 2.41 1.30
C GLN A 37 8.34 2.23 2.65
N ILE A 38 8.89 1.37 3.51
CA ILE A 38 8.42 1.11 4.87
C ILE A 38 8.37 2.41 5.68
N ARG A 39 9.46 3.21 5.70
CA ARG A 39 9.48 4.48 6.45
C ARG A 39 8.44 5.47 5.96
N LEU A 40 8.24 5.58 4.65
CA LEU A 40 7.23 6.45 4.06
C LEU A 40 5.81 5.98 4.43
N ILE A 41 5.55 4.68 4.35
CA ILE A 41 4.29 4.06 4.75
C ILE A 41 4.03 4.29 6.25
N MET A 42 5.04 4.14 7.10
CA MET A 42 4.94 4.45 8.54
C MET A 42 4.65 5.93 8.81
N LYS A 43 5.23 6.84 8.01
CA LYS A 43 4.97 8.28 8.12
C LYS A 43 3.54 8.61 7.67
N GLU A 44 3.04 7.94 6.64
CA GLU A 44 1.66 8.07 6.15
C GLU A 44 0.65 7.52 7.16
N ALA A 45 0.98 6.40 7.82
CA ALA A 45 0.19 5.83 8.91
C ALA A 45 0.21 6.79 10.12
N LYS A 46 -0.78 7.68 10.26
CA LYS A 46 -0.92 8.65 11.37
C LYS A 46 -1.24 8.00 12.75
N GLY A 47 -0.48 6.98 13.14
CA GLY A 47 -0.52 6.34 14.47
C GLY A 47 -1.53 5.20 14.59
N LEU A 48 -2.24 4.89 13.51
CA LEU A 48 -3.33 3.90 13.46
C LEU A 48 -2.93 2.67 12.66
N VAL A 49 -3.75 1.62 12.79
CA VAL A 49 -3.79 0.51 11.84
C VAL A 49 -4.00 1.05 10.43
N TYR A 50 -3.10 0.70 9.50
CA TYR A 50 -3.11 1.22 8.14
C TYR A 50 -2.80 0.14 7.13
N PHE A 51 -3.57 0.10 6.04
CA PHE A 51 -3.31 -0.74 4.88
C PHE A 51 -2.86 0.12 3.69
N LYS A 52 -1.77 -0.29 3.05
CA LYS A 52 -1.31 0.28 1.78
C LYS A 52 -1.15 -0.84 0.75
N ASN A 53 -1.89 -0.77 -0.35
CA ASN A 53 -1.62 -1.64 -1.49
C ASN A 53 -0.65 -0.95 -2.44
N VAL A 54 0.50 -1.60 -2.68
CA VAL A 54 1.51 -1.17 -3.66
C VAL A 54 1.46 -2.18 -4.81
N SER A 55 0.81 -1.80 -5.90
CA SER A 55 0.55 -2.70 -7.03
C SER A 55 1.25 -2.25 -8.32
N ASN A 56 1.61 -3.24 -9.13
CA ASN A 56 2.12 -3.07 -10.49
C ASN A 56 1.10 -3.53 -11.55
N GLY A 57 -0.16 -3.75 -11.15
CA GLY A 57 -1.21 -4.30 -11.98
C GLY A 57 -1.56 -5.73 -11.56
N SER A 58 -0.88 -6.71 -12.16
CA SER A 58 -1.11 -8.14 -11.91
C SER A 58 -0.43 -8.67 -10.65
N THR A 59 0.50 -7.94 -10.05
CA THR A 59 1.18 -8.32 -8.81
C THR A 59 1.33 -7.10 -7.90
N GLY A 60 1.53 -7.35 -6.61
CA GLY A 60 1.76 -6.28 -5.65
C GLY A 60 2.04 -6.79 -4.26
N VAL A 61 2.16 -5.85 -3.34
CA VAL A 61 2.31 -6.11 -1.91
C VAL A 61 1.28 -5.27 -1.17
N LEU A 62 0.47 -5.94 -0.36
CA LEU A 62 -0.40 -5.28 0.61
C LEU A 62 0.37 -5.17 1.92
N PHE A 63 0.71 -3.94 2.29
CA PHE A 63 1.34 -3.64 3.57
C PHE A 63 0.27 -3.38 4.62
N TYR A 64 0.37 -4.10 5.74
CA TYR A 64 -0.36 -3.83 6.96
C TYR A 64 0.60 -3.24 8.00
N VAL A 65 0.27 -2.05 8.50
CA VAL A 65 1.05 -1.34 9.51
C VAL A 65 0.29 -1.34 10.82
N LYS A 66 0.93 -1.83 11.88
CA LYS A 66 0.43 -1.73 13.25
C LYS A 66 1.31 -0.78 14.05
N ASN A 67 0.68 0.26 14.62
CA ASN A 67 1.29 1.20 15.57
C ASN A 67 2.61 1.85 15.11
N LYS A 68 2.82 2.03 13.79
CA LYS A 68 4.08 2.54 13.17
C LYS A 68 5.35 1.73 13.49
N ARG A 69 5.26 0.57 14.13
CA ARG A 69 6.44 -0.21 14.56
C ARG A 69 6.50 -1.58 13.94
N LYS A 70 5.34 -2.18 13.70
CA LYS A 70 5.22 -3.53 13.14
C LYS A 70 4.61 -3.45 11.76
N ILE A 71 5.21 -4.12 10.79
CA ILE A 71 4.69 -4.19 9.42
C ILE A 71 4.61 -5.64 9.00
N LEU A 72 3.50 -5.97 8.36
CA LEU A 72 3.31 -7.22 7.66
C LEU A 72 3.17 -6.92 6.17
N ALA A 73 4.04 -7.52 5.36
CA ALA A 73 4.00 -7.47 3.91
C ALA A 73 3.33 -8.73 3.39
N LEU A 74 2.20 -8.55 2.71
CA LEU A 74 1.43 -9.62 2.08
C LEU A 74 1.62 -9.52 0.56
N PRO A 75 2.66 -10.16 -0.01
CA PRO A 75 2.82 -10.23 -1.46
C PRO A 75 1.64 -11.01 -2.05
N TRP A 76 1.14 -10.52 -3.18
CA TRP A 76 -0.01 -11.11 -3.85
C TRP A 76 0.13 -11.06 -5.37
N VAL A 77 -0.57 -11.98 -6.02
CA VAL A 77 -0.75 -12.06 -7.48
C VAL A 77 -2.25 -11.97 -7.78
N LEU A 78 -2.62 -11.29 -8.86
CA LEU A 78 -4.00 -11.18 -9.30
C LEU A 78 -4.44 -12.51 -9.89
N ASP A 79 -5.41 -13.15 -9.25
CA ASP A 79 -5.98 -14.42 -9.69
C ASP A 79 -7.51 -14.37 -9.56
N GLY A 80 -8.22 -14.66 -10.66
CA GLY A 80 -9.69 -14.64 -10.69
C GLY A 80 -10.33 -13.31 -10.25
N GLY A 81 -9.63 -12.18 -10.37
CA GLY A 81 -10.10 -10.88 -9.89
C GLY A 81 -9.88 -10.63 -8.39
N ASN A 82 -9.14 -11.49 -7.70
CA ASN A 82 -8.75 -11.34 -6.30
C ASN A 82 -7.22 -11.23 -6.16
N MET A 83 -6.76 -10.61 -5.07
CA MET A 83 -5.36 -10.59 -4.69
C MET A 83 -5.03 -11.88 -3.93
N LEU A 84 -4.49 -12.88 -4.62
CA LEU A 84 -4.08 -14.14 -4.02
C LEU A 84 -2.72 -13.97 -3.34
N CYS A 85 -2.68 -14.08 -2.01
CA CYS A 85 -1.45 -13.99 -1.26
C CYS A 85 -0.53 -15.19 -1.58
N THR A 86 0.74 -14.91 -1.89
CA THR A 86 1.73 -15.93 -2.26
C THR A 86 2.71 -16.25 -1.13
N LYS A 87 2.58 -15.59 0.02
CA LYS A 87 3.47 -15.80 1.17
C LYS A 87 3.08 -17.09 1.90
N GLU A 88 4.04 -17.98 2.11
CA GLU A 88 3.86 -19.15 2.96
C GLU A 88 3.76 -18.71 4.43
N ASN A 89 2.75 -19.21 5.15
CA ASN A 89 2.45 -18.82 6.54
C ASN A 89 2.44 -17.30 6.75
N PRO A 90 1.52 -16.56 6.08
CA PRO A 90 1.53 -15.11 6.02
C PRO A 90 1.39 -14.42 7.38
N PHE A 91 0.91 -15.15 8.39
CA PHE A 91 0.65 -14.65 9.74
C PHE A 91 1.59 -15.22 10.80
N SER A 92 2.71 -15.81 10.41
CA SER A 92 3.70 -16.35 11.35
C SER A 92 4.43 -15.22 12.09
N ASN A 93 5.18 -14.42 11.33
CA ASN A 93 6.04 -13.37 11.86
C ASN A 93 5.76 -12.03 11.18
N TRP A 94 6.04 -10.96 11.90
CA TRP A 94 6.14 -9.63 11.34
C TRP A 94 7.33 -9.55 10.37
N ASP A 95 7.18 -8.80 9.27
CA ASP A 95 8.28 -8.58 8.32
C ASP A 95 9.20 -7.43 8.76
N TYR A 96 8.70 -6.57 9.64
CA TYR A 96 9.45 -5.49 10.27
C TYR A 96 8.99 -5.33 11.73
N PRO A 97 9.91 -5.07 12.69
CA PRO A 97 11.35 -4.79 12.54
C PRO A 97 12.20 -6.03 12.21
N GLU A 98 13.50 -5.86 11.96
CA GLU A 98 14.46 -6.92 11.55
C GLU A 98 14.43 -8.19 12.42
N GLU A 99 14.08 -8.04 13.69
CA GLU A 99 13.90 -9.12 14.66
C GLU A 99 12.80 -10.13 14.27
N LYS A 100 11.91 -9.76 13.33
CA LYS A 100 10.81 -10.60 12.80
C LYS A 100 10.06 -11.36 13.89
N GLN A 101 9.61 -10.60 14.89
CA GLN A 101 8.88 -11.14 16.04
C GLN A 101 7.65 -11.94 15.57
N PRO A 102 7.30 -13.04 16.26
CA PRO A 102 6.08 -13.78 15.97
C PRO A 102 4.83 -12.94 16.23
N ILE A 103 3.76 -13.22 15.50
CA ILE A 103 2.46 -12.58 15.68
C ILE A 103 1.72 -13.31 16.80
N ASN A 104 1.35 -12.60 17.87
CA ASN A 104 0.60 -13.20 18.98
C ASN A 104 -0.89 -13.36 18.61
N GLU A 105 -1.62 -14.21 19.35
CA GLU A 105 -3.04 -14.49 19.10
C GLU A 105 -3.94 -13.24 19.08
N ASP A 106 -3.72 -12.29 20.02
CA ASP A 106 -4.49 -11.04 20.04
C ASP A 106 -4.18 -10.15 18.82
N GLU A 107 -2.92 -10.16 18.37
CA GLU A 107 -2.53 -9.42 17.17
C GLU A 107 -3.12 -10.05 15.91
N LEU A 108 -3.24 -11.38 15.90
CA LEU A 108 -3.85 -12.14 14.82
C LEU A 108 -5.35 -11.87 14.72
N LYS A 109 -6.07 -11.86 15.85
CA LYS A 109 -7.51 -11.50 15.91
C LYS A 109 -7.74 -10.07 15.42
N GLN A 110 -6.92 -9.13 15.86
CA GLN A 110 -7.01 -7.76 15.38
C GLN A 110 -6.75 -7.66 13.87
N LEU A 111 -5.74 -8.37 13.38
CA LEU A 111 -5.40 -8.40 11.96
C LEU A 111 -6.54 -8.99 11.12
N SER A 112 -7.18 -10.07 11.56
CA SER A 112 -8.29 -10.69 10.82
C SER A 112 -9.49 -9.76 10.72
N GLU A 113 -9.88 -9.10 11.82
CA GLU A 113 -10.95 -8.09 11.81
C GLU A 113 -10.65 -6.93 10.86
N GLU A 114 -9.41 -6.45 10.87
CA GLU A 114 -8.97 -5.34 10.03
C GLU A 114 -8.85 -5.74 8.55
N LEU A 115 -8.44 -6.97 8.25
CA LEU A 115 -8.47 -7.55 6.90
C LEU A 115 -9.89 -7.72 6.38
N GLU A 116 -10.84 -8.14 7.22
CA GLU A 116 -12.25 -8.19 6.83
C GLU A 116 -12.81 -6.80 6.51
N LYS A 117 -12.51 -5.80 7.35
CA LYS A 117 -12.89 -4.40 7.09
C LYS A 117 -12.27 -3.90 5.79
N TYR A 118 -11.01 -4.23 5.54
CA TYR A 118 -10.32 -3.91 4.29
C TYR A 118 -11.02 -4.56 3.09
N ASN A 119 -11.31 -5.86 3.14
CA ASN A 119 -11.97 -6.61 2.07
C ASN A 119 -13.41 -6.18 1.82
N LYS A 120 -14.14 -5.66 2.82
CA LYS A 120 -15.48 -5.08 2.63
C LYS A 120 -15.45 -3.75 1.88
N LYS A 121 -14.39 -2.96 2.08
CA LYS A 121 -14.23 -1.63 1.45
C LYS A 121 -13.52 -1.70 0.10
N SER A 122 -12.62 -2.67 -0.07
CA SER A 122 -11.80 -2.80 -1.27
C SER A 122 -12.57 -3.49 -2.40
N PRO A 123 -12.53 -2.96 -3.64
CA PRO A 123 -13.15 -3.61 -4.80
C PRO A 123 -12.48 -4.93 -5.16
N VAL A 124 -11.17 -5.05 -4.89
CA VAL A 124 -10.39 -6.27 -5.07
C VAL A 124 -10.04 -6.82 -3.69
N LYS A 125 -10.40 -8.06 -3.40
CA LYS A 125 -10.23 -8.67 -2.07
C LYS A 125 -8.92 -9.42 -2.00
N ILE A 126 -8.25 -9.36 -0.84
CA ILE A 126 -7.14 -10.26 -0.55
C ILE A 126 -7.67 -11.61 -0.08
N VAL A 127 -7.17 -12.67 -0.69
CA VAL A 127 -7.49 -14.07 -0.39
C VAL A 127 -6.19 -14.82 -0.11
N PHE A 128 -6.28 -15.82 0.76
CA PHE A 128 -5.15 -16.63 1.19
C PHE A 128 -5.39 -18.07 0.71
N LYS A 129 -4.31 -18.79 0.39
CA LYS A 129 -4.38 -20.22 0.06
C LYS A 129 -4.54 -21.06 1.32
#